data_AF-A0A318TRL6-F1
#
_entry.id   AF-A0A318TRL6-F1
#
_cell.length_a   1.000
_cell.length_b   1.000
_cell.length_c   1.000
_cell.angle_alpha   90.00
_cell.angle_beta   90.00
_cell.angle_gamma   90.00
#
_symmetry.space_group_name_H-M   'P 1'
#
loop_
_entity.id
_entity.type
_entity.pdbx_description
1 polymer ?
#
loop_
_entity_poly.entity_id
_entity_poly.type
_entity_poly.pdbx_seq_one_letter_code
_entity_poly.pdbx_strand_id
1 'polypeptide(L)'
;MKAIFIFMMLVLLTGCSEESTEDAPIQQSVTEESNQHVDVENPQQEEATSEEQSKTTELTGEINVFDPVTNSVIATFSTTELGYHTDYYSYVNQIKQLAKDLAQGTDSTEGYDQRMFLDKVNENGELIKGHPMVILKESELVERILEISPNGGNVELPIYITETGYDRSEFDSLEEVIIASYTTYFKASDVGRTHNIRQSSDAISKVIVGNGDYFSFNTMVGPRTKETGYQEALEIVNGEFVLGIGGGICQTSSTLFNAVDQLSVEYVEWHHHSRDIGYVPKGRDATVSYGTLDFRFHNTTGFPFMIISTTTENSITIEIRTSEHYTYH
;
A
#
# COMPACT_ATOMS: atom_id res chain seq x y z
N MET A 1 48.92 37.08 16.56
CA MET A 1 50.17 36.94 15.80
C MET A 1 49.94 35.91 14.69
N LYS A 2 50.11 36.35 13.43
CA LYS A 2 50.30 35.59 12.16
C LYS A 2 49.19 34.60 11.73
N ALA A 3 48.76 34.52 10.47
CA ALA A 3 48.91 35.36 9.29
C ALA A 3 47.84 34.92 8.26
N ILE A 4 47.34 35.88 7.50
CA ILE A 4 46.36 35.80 6.42
C ILE A 4 47.08 35.43 5.11
N PHE A 5 46.49 34.56 4.28
CA PHE A 5 46.83 34.46 2.87
C PHE A 5 45.58 34.65 2.01
N ILE A 6 45.53 35.83 1.39
CA ILE A 6 44.63 36.22 0.33
C ILE A 6 45.36 35.93 -0.98
N PHE A 7 44.73 35.22 -1.91
CA PHE A 7 45.17 35.22 -3.31
C PHE A 7 44.03 35.80 -4.16
N MET A 8 44.27 37.03 -4.58
CA MET A 8 43.46 37.83 -5.50
C MET A 8 44.23 37.86 -6.81
N MET A 9 43.61 37.43 -7.92
CA MET A 9 44.11 37.76 -9.25
C MET A 9 42.93 38.24 -10.10
N LEU A 10 43.15 39.37 -10.75
CA LEU A 10 42.16 40.33 -11.21
C LEU A 10 42.43 40.62 -12.71
N VAL A 11 41.34 40.66 -13.49
CA VAL A 11 41.02 41.45 -14.72
C VAL A 11 41.78 41.25 -16.04
N LEU A 12 41.01 41.14 -17.15
CA LEU A 12 40.79 42.14 -18.23
C LEU A 12 40.14 41.43 -19.44
N LEU A 13 38.83 41.56 -19.66
CA LEU A 13 38.06 42.64 -20.34
C LEU A 13 38.22 42.66 -21.88
N THR A 14 37.09 42.52 -22.59
CA THR A 14 36.50 43.38 -23.68
C THR A 14 35.44 42.51 -24.40
N GLY A 15 34.13 42.81 -24.41
CA GLY A 15 33.42 43.87 -25.18
C GLY A 15 33.04 43.32 -26.58
N CYS A 16 31.87 43.45 -27.23
CA CYS A 16 30.60 44.21 -27.14
C CYS A 16 29.54 43.41 -27.97
N SER A 17 28.22 43.42 -27.67
CA SER A 17 27.09 44.15 -28.34
C SER A 17 27.19 44.27 -29.87
N GLU A 18 26.18 44.16 -30.76
CA GLU A 18 24.71 44.37 -30.86
C GLU A 18 24.16 43.36 -31.93
N GLU A 19 22.93 42.84 -31.92
CA GLU A 19 21.57 43.39 -32.18
C GLU A 19 21.20 43.65 -33.68
N SER A 20 19.94 43.29 -34.00
CA SER A 20 19.09 43.66 -35.17
C SER A 20 19.34 42.90 -36.49
N THR A 21 18.38 42.55 -37.37
CA THR A 21 17.08 43.12 -37.84
C THR A 21 16.23 42.00 -38.50
N GLU A 22 14.93 41.86 -38.25
CA GLU A 22 13.75 42.42 -38.97
C GLU A 22 13.39 41.82 -40.36
N ASP A 23 12.12 41.39 -40.45
CA ASP A 23 11.11 41.47 -41.52
C ASP A 23 11.09 40.64 -42.84
N ALA A 24 9.84 40.30 -43.19
CA ALA A 24 9.30 39.39 -44.21
C ALA A 24 9.10 40.08 -45.60
N PRO A 25 8.11 39.73 -46.46
CA PRO A 25 7.65 38.45 -47.06
C PRO A 25 7.64 38.53 -48.62
N ILE A 26 7.48 37.43 -49.38
CA ILE A 26 7.07 37.52 -50.81
C ILE A 26 6.01 36.47 -51.23
N GLN A 27 5.07 36.99 -52.04
CA GLN A 27 3.79 36.53 -52.59
C GLN A 27 3.76 35.31 -53.55
N GLN A 28 2.58 34.67 -53.50
CA GLN A 28 1.71 34.16 -54.59
C GLN A 28 2.22 34.06 -56.04
N SER A 29 1.87 32.93 -56.68
CA SER A 29 1.18 32.96 -57.99
C SER A 29 0.39 31.67 -58.25
N VAL A 30 -0.89 31.85 -58.52
CA VAL A 30 -1.84 30.91 -59.13
C VAL A 30 -1.57 30.83 -60.63
N THR A 31 -1.76 29.67 -61.25
CA THR A 31 -2.28 29.55 -62.63
C THR A 31 -3.13 28.29 -62.76
N GLU A 32 -4.41 28.51 -63.09
CA GLU A 32 -5.36 27.57 -63.66
C GLU A 32 -5.04 27.27 -65.14
N GLU A 33 -5.52 26.13 -65.65
CA GLU A 33 -6.16 25.88 -66.95
C GLU A 33 -6.26 24.34 -67.12
N SER A 34 -7.31 23.70 -67.66
CA SER A 34 -8.41 24.16 -68.51
C SER A 34 -9.61 23.18 -68.44
N ASN A 35 -10.78 23.74 -68.16
CA ASN A 35 -12.08 23.60 -68.83
C ASN A 35 -12.36 22.43 -69.81
N GLN A 36 -13.52 21.76 -69.64
CA GLN A 36 -14.50 21.62 -70.73
C GLN A 36 -15.94 21.40 -70.23
N HIS A 37 -16.82 22.28 -70.73
CA HIS A 37 -18.30 22.31 -70.75
C HIS A 37 -18.93 20.99 -71.27
N VAL A 38 -20.20 20.66 -70.99
CA VAL A 38 -21.40 21.18 -71.68
C VAL A 38 -22.71 20.76 -70.95
N ASP A 39 -23.59 21.75 -70.75
CA ASP A 39 -25.07 21.84 -70.79
C ASP A 39 -26.04 20.84 -70.12
N VAL A 40 -26.73 21.39 -69.11
CA VAL A 40 -28.19 21.50 -68.82
C VAL A 40 -29.18 20.56 -69.55
N GLU A 41 -29.92 19.77 -68.77
CA GLU A 41 -31.38 19.62 -68.87
C GLU A 41 -31.97 19.04 -67.57
N ASN A 42 -33.09 19.62 -67.10
CA ASN A 42 -33.93 19.10 -66.02
C ASN A 42 -35.15 18.43 -66.64
N PRO A 43 -35.56 17.24 -66.15
CA PRO A 43 -36.95 17.14 -65.71
C PRO A 43 -37.17 16.25 -64.48
N GLN A 44 -38.03 16.77 -63.59
CA GLN A 44 -39.12 16.09 -62.86
C GLN A 44 -38.81 14.85 -61.97
N GLN A 45 -39.09 15.06 -60.68
CA GLN A 45 -39.69 14.15 -59.68
C GLN A 45 -39.79 12.65 -60.02
N GLU A 46 -39.09 11.83 -59.24
CA GLU A 46 -39.63 10.57 -58.71
C GLU A 46 -39.33 10.48 -57.21
N GLU A 47 -40.38 10.40 -56.42
CA GLU A 47 -40.34 10.04 -55.00
C GLU A 47 -39.86 8.58 -54.86
N ALA A 48 -38.78 8.37 -54.13
CA ALA A 48 -38.45 7.07 -53.56
C ALA A 48 -38.12 7.27 -52.09
N THR A 49 -39.15 7.08 -51.27
CA THR A 49 -39.03 6.87 -49.82
C THR A 49 -38.19 5.62 -49.57
N SER A 50 -36.92 5.81 -49.20
CA SER A 50 -36.17 4.79 -48.48
C SER A 50 -36.23 5.14 -47.00
N GLU A 51 -37.12 4.46 -46.27
CA GLU A 51 -37.09 4.39 -44.82
C GLU A 51 -35.73 3.80 -44.39
N GLU A 52 -34.78 4.67 -44.08
CA GLU A 52 -33.61 4.28 -43.34
C GLU A 52 -34.06 4.08 -41.89
N GLN A 53 -34.45 2.85 -41.58
CA GLN A 53 -34.63 2.39 -40.20
C GLN A 53 -33.29 2.55 -39.48
N SER A 54 -33.10 3.72 -38.88
CA SER A 54 -32.20 3.91 -37.75
C SER A 54 -32.61 2.90 -36.68
N LYS A 55 -31.94 1.75 -36.65
CA LYS A 55 -31.85 0.93 -35.44
C LYS A 55 -31.16 1.81 -34.41
N THR A 56 -31.95 2.56 -33.66
CA THR A 56 -31.55 3.11 -32.37
C THR A 56 -31.28 1.90 -31.50
N THR A 57 -30.04 1.42 -31.49
CA THR A 57 -29.56 0.51 -30.45
C THR A 57 -29.86 1.24 -29.15
N GLU A 58 -30.77 0.72 -28.33
CA GLU A 58 -30.98 1.26 -27.00
C GLU A 58 -29.61 1.25 -26.32
N LEU A 59 -29.08 2.44 -26.02
CA LEU A 59 -27.91 2.62 -25.18
C LEU A 59 -28.33 2.17 -23.79
N THR A 60 -28.31 0.87 -23.54
CA THR A 60 -28.81 0.32 -22.27
C THR A 60 -27.91 0.70 -21.10
N GLY A 61 -26.66 1.16 -21.37
CA GLY A 61 -25.78 1.78 -20.38
C GLY A 61 -25.51 0.87 -19.16
N GLU A 62 -25.83 -0.42 -19.24
CA GLU A 62 -25.67 -1.32 -18.12
C GLU A 62 -24.21 -1.73 -18.01
N ILE A 63 -23.64 -1.58 -16.83
CA ILE A 63 -22.30 -2.04 -16.50
C ILE A 63 -22.40 -3.21 -15.53
N ASN A 64 -21.65 -4.26 -15.85
CA ASN A 64 -21.46 -5.42 -14.99
C ASN A 64 -19.98 -5.48 -14.57
N VAL A 65 -19.74 -5.48 -13.25
CA VAL A 65 -18.41 -5.59 -12.65
C VAL A 65 -18.21 -7.03 -12.20
N PHE A 66 -17.10 -7.67 -12.61
CA PHE A 66 -16.84 -9.07 -12.32
C PHE A 66 -15.52 -9.31 -11.60
N ASP A 67 -15.52 -10.33 -10.75
CA ASP A 67 -14.33 -10.88 -10.15
C ASP A 67 -13.60 -11.79 -11.16
N PRO A 68 -12.33 -11.48 -11.53
CA PRO A 68 -11.60 -12.25 -12.54
C PRO A 68 -11.19 -13.66 -12.07
N VAL A 69 -11.19 -13.93 -10.76
CA VAL A 69 -10.81 -15.24 -10.19
C VAL A 69 -12.03 -16.15 -10.12
N THR A 70 -13.15 -15.65 -9.62
CA THR A 70 -14.37 -16.47 -9.45
C THR A 70 -15.31 -16.40 -10.65
N ASN A 71 -15.10 -15.46 -11.57
CA ASN A 71 -15.95 -15.16 -12.72
C ASN A 71 -17.40 -14.78 -12.32
N SER A 72 -17.57 -14.24 -11.11
CA SER A 72 -18.88 -13.84 -10.55
C SER A 72 -19.16 -12.37 -10.84
N VAL A 73 -20.42 -12.01 -11.11
CA VAL A 73 -20.86 -10.61 -11.13
C VAL A 73 -20.92 -10.10 -9.69
N ILE A 74 -20.20 -9.01 -9.40
CA ILE A 74 -20.13 -8.40 -8.07
C ILE A 74 -21.02 -7.16 -7.98
N ALA A 75 -21.17 -6.42 -9.07
CA ALA A 75 -22.07 -5.28 -9.15
C ALA A 75 -22.66 -5.13 -10.56
N THR A 76 -23.91 -4.72 -10.63
CA THR A 76 -24.60 -4.35 -11.87
C THR A 76 -25.32 -3.03 -11.66
N PHE A 77 -25.19 -2.09 -12.61
CA PHE A 77 -25.88 -0.81 -12.53
C PHE A 77 -26.09 -0.19 -13.91
N SER A 78 -27.13 0.62 -14.05
CA SER A 78 -27.37 1.43 -15.26
C SER A 78 -26.68 2.79 -15.16
N THR A 79 -25.86 3.14 -16.14
CA THR A 79 -25.19 4.45 -16.24
C THR A 79 -26.22 5.57 -16.39
N THR A 80 -27.32 5.33 -17.10
CA THR A 80 -28.42 6.29 -17.26
C THR A 80 -29.11 6.56 -15.92
N GLU A 81 -29.43 5.52 -15.14
CA GLU A 81 -30.10 5.68 -13.84
C GLU A 81 -29.18 6.35 -12.81
N LEU A 82 -27.88 6.08 -12.85
CA LEU A 82 -26.89 6.77 -12.00
C LEU A 82 -26.57 8.20 -12.45
N GLY A 83 -27.19 8.66 -13.56
CA GLY A 83 -27.11 10.04 -14.00
C GLY A 83 -25.92 10.37 -14.88
N TYR A 84 -25.35 9.42 -15.62
CA TYR A 84 -24.21 9.66 -16.52
C TYR A 84 -24.43 10.85 -17.48
N HIS A 85 -25.64 10.98 -18.04
CA HIS A 85 -26.00 12.07 -18.96
C HIS A 85 -26.64 13.30 -18.29
N THR A 86 -27.06 13.20 -17.03
CA THR A 86 -27.83 14.25 -16.34
C THR A 86 -27.03 14.97 -15.25
N ASP A 87 -26.18 14.24 -14.53
CA ASP A 87 -25.27 14.74 -13.50
C ASP A 87 -23.99 13.91 -13.48
N TYR A 88 -23.11 14.18 -14.45
CA TYR A 88 -21.85 13.47 -14.62
C TYR A 88 -20.94 13.56 -13.38
N TYR A 89 -20.98 14.67 -12.64
CA TYR A 89 -20.15 14.84 -11.45
C TYR A 89 -20.63 13.92 -10.32
N SER A 90 -21.93 13.86 -10.06
CA SER A 90 -22.51 12.92 -9.10
C SER A 90 -22.26 11.47 -9.52
N TYR A 91 -22.41 11.16 -10.82
CA TYR A 91 -22.09 9.85 -11.37
C TYR A 91 -20.65 9.41 -11.04
N VAL A 92 -19.65 10.23 -11.34
CA VAL A 92 -18.23 9.92 -11.07
C VAL A 92 -17.99 9.68 -9.57
N ASN A 93 -18.62 10.48 -8.70
CA ASN A 93 -18.45 10.30 -7.25
C ASN A 93 -19.08 8.99 -6.75
N GLN A 94 -20.21 8.57 -7.32
CA GLN A 94 -20.82 7.28 -7.00
C GLN A 94 -19.92 6.11 -7.45
N ILE A 95 -19.29 6.21 -8.63
CA ILE A 95 -18.34 5.18 -9.09
C ILE A 95 -17.10 5.11 -8.19
N LYS A 96 -16.57 6.25 -7.75
CA LYS A 96 -15.48 6.28 -6.76
C LYS A 96 -15.88 5.65 -5.43
N GLN A 97 -17.09 5.92 -4.96
CA GLN A 97 -17.60 5.33 -3.73
C GLN A 97 -17.77 3.81 -3.88
N LEU A 98 -18.32 3.35 -5.01
CA LEU A 98 -18.40 1.92 -5.34
C LEU A 98 -17.02 1.26 -5.30
N ALA A 99 -16.03 1.83 -5.98
CA ALA A 99 -14.67 1.28 -6.00
C ALA A 99 -14.07 1.20 -4.60
N LYS A 100 -14.28 2.25 -3.78
CA LYS A 100 -13.86 2.28 -2.38
C LYS A 100 -14.56 1.22 -1.53
N ASP A 101 -15.87 1.07 -1.67
CA ASP A 101 -16.67 0.08 -0.92
C ASP A 101 -16.27 -1.35 -1.31
N LEU A 102 -15.94 -1.59 -2.57
CA LEU A 102 -15.42 -2.88 -3.04
C LEU A 102 -14.02 -3.15 -2.49
N ALA A 103 -13.13 -2.15 -2.44
CA ALA A 103 -11.78 -2.31 -1.89
C ALA A 103 -11.84 -2.54 -0.37
N GLN A 104 -12.49 -1.64 0.38
CA GLN A 104 -12.43 -1.59 1.84
C GLN A 104 -13.49 -2.45 2.53
N GLY A 105 -14.56 -2.79 1.81
CA GLY A 105 -15.74 -3.43 2.37
C GLY A 105 -16.73 -2.41 2.94
N THR A 106 -17.87 -2.93 3.38
CA THR A 106 -18.92 -2.20 4.09
C THR A 106 -19.23 -2.91 5.40
N ASP A 107 -20.16 -2.37 6.19
CA ASP A 107 -20.67 -3.06 7.39
C ASP A 107 -21.31 -4.44 7.08
N SER A 108 -21.63 -4.70 5.81
CA SER A 108 -22.36 -5.90 5.37
C SER A 108 -21.59 -6.81 4.42
N THR A 109 -20.48 -6.33 3.86
CA THR A 109 -19.71 -7.02 2.82
C THR A 109 -18.22 -6.88 3.08
N GLU A 110 -17.48 -7.98 3.00
CA GLU A 110 -16.02 -7.92 3.06
C GLU A 110 -15.46 -7.21 1.82
N GLY A 111 -14.38 -6.45 2.02
CA GLY A 111 -13.64 -5.81 0.95
C GLY A 111 -12.64 -6.77 0.30
N TYR A 112 -12.18 -6.40 -0.90
CA TYR A 112 -11.13 -7.11 -1.62
C TYR A 112 -9.73 -6.82 -1.07
N ASP A 113 -9.50 -5.68 -0.44
CA ASP A 113 -8.19 -5.36 0.14
C ASP A 113 -7.92 -6.27 1.34
N GLN A 114 -6.89 -7.09 1.19
CA GLN A 114 -6.42 -7.98 2.24
C GLN A 114 -4.98 -7.65 2.57
N ARG A 115 -4.71 -7.44 3.86
CA ARG A 115 -3.33 -7.31 4.33
C ARG A 115 -2.61 -8.64 4.18
N MET A 116 -1.30 -8.59 3.97
CA MET A 116 -0.47 -9.78 4.09
C MET A 116 -0.56 -10.32 5.52
N PHE A 117 -0.75 -11.63 5.64
CA PHE A 117 -0.50 -12.36 6.87
C PHE A 117 0.71 -13.25 6.62
N LEU A 118 1.76 -13.07 7.41
CA LEU A 118 3.05 -13.68 7.14
C LEU A 118 3.09 -15.15 7.53
N ASP A 119 3.94 -15.89 6.83
CA ASP A 119 4.24 -17.27 7.17
C ASP A 119 4.93 -17.36 8.53
N LYS A 120 4.71 -18.47 9.23
CA LYS A 120 5.27 -18.71 10.56
C LYS A 120 5.65 -20.16 10.75
N VAL A 121 6.73 -20.42 11.48
CA VAL A 121 7.10 -21.80 11.87
C VAL A 121 6.50 -22.11 13.24
N ASN A 122 5.82 -23.25 13.35
CA ASN A 122 5.22 -23.68 14.60
C ASN A 122 6.25 -24.35 15.54
N GLU A 123 5.80 -24.78 16.72
CA GLU A 123 6.65 -25.44 17.71
C GLU A 123 7.23 -26.78 17.23
N ASN A 124 6.56 -27.45 16.30
CA ASN A 124 7.01 -28.71 15.70
C ASN A 124 8.02 -28.51 14.55
N GLY A 125 8.34 -27.26 14.19
CA GLY A 125 9.18 -26.95 13.03
C GLY A 125 8.44 -26.97 11.70
N GLU A 126 7.11 -26.92 11.70
CA GLU A 126 6.31 -26.96 10.47
C GLU A 126 5.92 -25.54 10.03
N LEU A 127 5.97 -25.30 8.72
CA LEU A 127 5.55 -24.03 8.12
C LEU A 127 4.01 -23.89 8.13
N ILE A 128 3.52 -22.91 8.88
CA ILE A 128 2.17 -22.39 8.79
C ILE A 128 2.16 -21.29 7.74
N LYS A 129 1.46 -21.55 6.63
CA LYS A 129 1.27 -20.56 5.57
C LYS A 129 0.31 -19.48 6.04
N GLY A 130 0.73 -18.23 5.89
CA GLY A 130 -0.16 -17.10 5.90
C GLY A 130 -0.85 -16.92 4.55
N HIS A 131 -1.24 -15.69 4.24
CA HIS A 131 -1.93 -15.35 3.01
C HIS A 131 -1.35 -14.08 2.36
N PRO A 132 -1.37 -14.01 1.03
CA PRO A 132 -0.80 -12.88 0.30
C PRO A 132 -1.53 -11.57 0.61
N MET A 133 -0.89 -10.46 0.24
CA MET A 133 -1.58 -9.18 0.16
C MET A 133 -2.43 -9.15 -1.10
N VAL A 134 -3.67 -8.67 -0.98
CA VAL A 134 -4.57 -8.44 -2.11
C VAL A 134 -4.94 -6.97 -2.10
N ILE A 135 -4.83 -6.30 -3.25
CA ILE A 135 -5.20 -4.90 -3.42
C ILE A 135 -6.12 -4.76 -4.63
N LEU A 136 -7.30 -4.18 -4.44
CA LEU A 136 -8.14 -3.69 -5.51
C LEU A 136 -7.72 -2.27 -5.87
N LYS A 137 -7.27 -2.05 -7.11
CA LYS A 137 -6.82 -0.73 -7.54
C LYS A 137 -8.00 0.20 -7.85
N GLU A 138 -8.51 0.88 -6.83
CA GLU A 138 -9.71 1.74 -6.91
C GLU A 138 -9.68 2.70 -8.11
N SER A 139 -8.56 3.42 -8.30
CA SER A 139 -8.42 4.41 -9.39
C SER A 139 -8.56 3.78 -10.77
N GLU A 140 -7.96 2.60 -10.96
CA GLU A 140 -8.02 1.88 -12.22
C GLU A 140 -9.42 1.31 -12.48
N LEU A 141 -10.12 0.85 -11.42
CA LEU A 141 -11.51 0.40 -11.56
C LEU A 141 -12.41 1.56 -12.01
N VAL A 142 -12.24 2.73 -11.39
CA VAL A 142 -12.97 3.94 -11.77
C VAL A 142 -12.69 4.28 -13.24
N GLU A 143 -11.42 4.33 -13.65
CA GLU A 143 -11.04 4.61 -15.05
C GLU A 143 -11.71 3.62 -16.02
N ARG A 144 -11.58 2.31 -15.79
CA ARG A 144 -12.19 1.27 -16.63
C ARG A 144 -13.72 1.41 -16.72
N ILE A 145 -14.41 1.74 -15.62
CA ILE A 145 -15.86 1.97 -15.62
C ILE A 145 -16.23 3.19 -16.46
N LEU A 146 -15.51 4.31 -16.28
CA LEU A 146 -15.78 5.55 -17.02
C LEU A 146 -15.58 5.38 -18.52
N GLU A 147 -14.58 4.60 -18.94
CA GLU A 147 -14.31 4.31 -20.35
C GLU A 147 -15.46 3.58 -21.04
N ILE A 148 -16.11 2.63 -20.35
CA ILE A 148 -17.21 1.84 -20.92
C ILE A 148 -18.60 2.46 -20.69
N SER A 149 -18.70 3.47 -19.83
CA SER A 149 -19.95 4.14 -19.45
C SER A 149 -20.84 4.62 -20.61
N PRO A 150 -20.31 5.12 -21.74
CA PRO A 150 -21.14 5.52 -22.88
C PRO A 150 -21.95 4.37 -23.47
N ASN A 151 -21.41 3.14 -23.46
CA ASN A 151 -22.00 1.99 -24.17
C ASN A 151 -22.49 0.89 -23.22
N GLY A 152 -22.08 0.92 -21.96
CA GLY A 152 -22.23 -0.22 -21.05
C GLY A 152 -21.27 -1.36 -21.39
N GLY A 153 -21.38 -2.47 -20.67
CA GLY A 153 -20.59 -3.68 -20.88
C GLY A 153 -20.04 -4.28 -19.59
N ASN A 154 -18.98 -5.05 -19.74
CA ASN A 154 -18.37 -5.80 -18.65
C ASN A 154 -17.01 -5.20 -18.29
N VAL A 155 -16.71 -5.09 -17.01
CA VAL A 155 -15.42 -4.67 -16.48
C VAL A 155 -14.94 -5.63 -15.41
N GLU A 156 -13.67 -6.02 -15.50
CA GLU A 156 -13.03 -6.85 -14.49
C GLU A 156 -12.42 -5.98 -13.37
N LEU A 157 -12.51 -6.47 -12.13
CA LEU A 157 -11.83 -5.85 -11.00
C LEU A 157 -10.30 -5.87 -11.21
N PRO A 158 -9.61 -4.72 -11.08
CA PRO A 158 -8.14 -4.65 -11.13
C PRO A 158 -7.54 -5.11 -9.79
N ILE A 159 -7.49 -6.43 -9.58
CA ILE A 159 -6.99 -7.06 -8.36
C ILE A 159 -5.50 -7.43 -8.54
N TYR A 160 -4.68 -7.03 -7.58
CA TYR A 160 -3.26 -7.34 -7.51
C TYR A 160 -2.96 -8.20 -6.29
N ILE A 161 -2.35 -9.36 -6.51
CA ILE A 161 -1.94 -10.30 -5.46
C ILE A 161 -0.42 -10.23 -5.31
N THR A 162 0.06 -9.92 -4.12
CA THR A 162 1.49 -9.92 -3.77
C THR A 162 1.78 -11.07 -2.83
N GLU A 163 2.45 -12.09 -3.35
CA GLU A 163 2.94 -13.24 -2.59
C GLU A 163 4.16 -12.87 -1.74
N THR A 164 4.46 -13.70 -0.75
CA THR A 164 5.65 -13.53 0.10
C THR A 164 6.94 -13.68 -0.71
N GLY A 165 7.90 -12.80 -0.46
CA GLY A 165 9.15 -12.71 -1.22
C GLY A 165 10.26 -13.66 -0.78
N TYR A 166 9.97 -14.96 -0.64
CA TYR A 166 10.98 -16.00 -0.38
C TYR A 166 10.55 -17.38 -0.89
N ASP A 167 11.51 -18.29 -1.10
CA ASP A 167 11.21 -19.68 -1.38
C ASP A 167 10.84 -20.41 -0.09
N ARG A 168 9.58 -20.84 0.01
CA ARG A 168 9.04 -21.58 1.16
C ARG A 168 9.76 -22.90 1.42
N SER A 169 10.52 -23.46 0.48
CA SER A 169 11.35 -24.65 0.73
C SER A 169 12.63 -24.36 1.51
N GLU A 170 13.04 -23.08 1.61
CA GLU A 170 14.27 -22.65 2.27
C GLU A 170 14.03 -22.13 3.69
N PHE A 171 12.79 -22.18 4.20
CA PHE A 171 12.41 -21.53 5.46
C PHE A 171 13.26 -21.97 6.67
N ASP A 172 13.68 -23.24 6.72
CA ASP A 172 14.51 -23.80 7.79
C ASP A 172 15.89 -23.11 7.87
N SER A 173 16.44 -22.67 6.73
CA SER A 173 17.75 -22.02 6.68
C SER A 173 17.72 -20.62 7.30
N LEU A 174 16.55 -20.00 7.44
CA LEU A 174 16.44 -18.64 7.98
C LEU A 174 16.75 -18.54 9.48
N GLU A 175 16.95 -19.66 10.19
CA GLU A 175 17.35 -19.69 11.59
C GLU A 175 18.88 -19.72 11.81
N GLU A 176 19.69 -19.84 10.75
CA GLU A 176 21.13 -20.12 10.80
C GLU A 176 21.96 -18.99 11.43
N VAL A 177 21.78 -17.73 10.99
CA VAL A 177 22.62 -16.60 11.40
C VAL A 177 21.80 -15.49 12.04
N ILE A 178 22.27 -14.98 13.18
CA ILE A 178 21.74 -13.76 13.80
C ILE A 178 22.39 -12.55 13.16
N ILE A 179 21.59 -11.65 12.59
CA ILE A 179 22.05 -10.41 11.94
C ILE A 179 21.70 -9.15 12.73
N ALA A 180 20.71 -9.23 13.62
CA ALA A 180 20.38 -8.17 14.56
C ALA A 180 19.77 -8.75 15.83
N SER A 181 19.92 -8.04 16.95
CA SER A 181 19.29 -8.44 18.21
C SER A 181 19.03 -7.25 19.11
N TYR A 182 17.96 -7.31 19.89
CA TYR A 182 17.71 -6.33 20.95
C TYR A 182 16.98 -6.97 22.13
N THR A 183 17.36 -6.55 23.34
CA THR A 183 16.80 -7.04 24.60
C THR A 183 16.26 -5.89 25.43
N THR A 184 15.06 -6.08 26.00
CA THR A 184 14.52 -5.21 27.03
C THR A 184 14.16 -6.02 28.29
N TYR A 185 14.03 -5.32 29.42
CA TYR A 185 13.81 -5.94 30.73
C TYR A 185 12.49 -5.50 31.35
N PHE A 186 11.88 -6.36 32.15
CA PHE A 186 10.65 -6.09 32.87
C PHE A 186 10.68 -6.69 34.28
N LYS A 187 9.74 -6.28 35.13
CA LYS A 187 9.63 -6.80 36.50
C LYS A 187 8.78 -8.07 36.50
N ALA A 188 9.41 -9.22 36.76
CA ALA A 188 8.72 -10.52 36.83
C ALA A 188 7.57 -10.56 37.86
N SER A 189 7.64 -9.72 38.90
CA SER A 189 6.58 -9.57 39.90
C SER A 189 5.29 -8.95 39.38
N ASP A 190 5.34 -8.27 38.22
CA ASP A 190 4.15 -7.76 37.53
C ASP A 190 3.60 -8.88 36.62
N VAL A 191 2.81 -9.77 37.24
CA VAL A 191 2.39 -11.05 36.65
C VAL A 191 1.55 -10.84 35.38
N GLY A 192 0.57 -9.93 35.42
CA GLY A 192 -0.30 -9.65 34.27
C GLY A 192 0.48 -9.07 33.09
N ARG A 193 1.36 -8.11 33.36
CA ARG A 193 2.23 -7.53 32.34
C ARG A 193 3.20 -8.54 31.74
N THR A 194 3.79 -9.38 32.59
CA THR A 194 4.72 -10.43 32.18
C THR A 194 4.01 -11.45 31.28
N HIS A 195 2.80 -11.87 31.64
CA HIS A 195 1.97 -12.74 30.81
C HIS A 195 1.70 -12.13 29.43
N ASN A 196 1.30 -10.86 29.38
CA ASN A 196 1.01 -10.15 28.13
C ASN A 196 2.25 -10.03 27.22
N ILE A 197 3.44 -9.78 27.80
CA ILE A 197 4.70 -9.74 27.05
C ILE A 197 5.04 -11.11 26.47
N ARG A 198 4.89 -12.19 27.24
CA ARG A 198 5.12 -13.55 26.73
C ARG A 198 4.17 -13.88 25.59
N GLN A 199 2.89 -13.62 25.78
CA GLN A 199 1.88 -13.90 24.77
C GLN A 199 2.13 -13.14 23.45
N SER A 200 2.46 -11.84 23.53
CA SER A 200 2.79 -11.07 22.33
C SER A 200 4.14 -11.44 21.71
N SER A 201 5.13 -11.82 22.52
CA SER A 201 6.39 -12.39 22.06
C SER A 201 6.15 -13.65 21.23
N ASP A 202 5.35 -14.58 21.77
CA ASP A 202 5.06 -15.85 21.10
C ASP A 202 4.32 -15.63 19.79
N ALA A 203 3.43 -14.63 19.72
CA ALA A 203 2.70 -14.27 18.51
C ALA A 203 3.64 -13.85 17.36
N ILE A 204 4.66 -13.05 17.64
CA ILE A 204 5.61 -12.55 16.63
C ILE A 204 6.85 -13.43 16.42
N SER A 205 7.06 -14.43 17.29
CA SER A 205 8.19 -15.35 17.16
C SER A 205 8.00 -16.30 15.97
N LYS A 206 9.11 -16.69 15.35
CA LYS A 206 9.20 -17.54 14.16
C LYS A 206 8.42 -17.05 12.94
N VAL A 207 8.17 -15.75 12.85
CA VAL A 207 7.52 -15.11 11.70
C VAL A 207 8.56 -14.85 10.62
N ILE A 208 8.27 -15.25 9.39
CA ILE A 208 9.14 -15.03 8.23
C ILE A 208 8.69 -13.78 7.52
N VAL A 209 9.63 -12.87 7.27
CA VAL A 209 9.42 -11.66 6.48
C VAL A 209 10.25 -11.79 5.20
N GLY A 210 9.57 -12.12 4.10
CA GLY A 210 10.17 -12.21 2.77
C GLY A 210 10.69 -10.86 2.27
N ASN A 211 11.51 -10.87 1.21
CA ASN A 211 11.96 -9.63 0.59
C ASN A 211 10.79 -8.93 -0.13
N GLY A 212 10.50 -7.68 0.24
CA GLY A 212 9.33 -6.95 -0.23
C GLY A 212 8.06 -7.19 0.60
N ASP A 213 8.12 -8.00 1.65
CA ASP A 213 6.96 -8.25 2.50
C ASP A 213 6.69 -7.08 3.44
N TYR A 214 5.41 -6.91 3.79
CA TYR A 214 4.98 -5.97 4.80
C TYR A 214 4.72 -6.69 6.12
N PHE A 215 5.41 -6.27 7.18
CA PHE A 215 5.11 -6.68 8.54
C PHE A 215 4.13 -5.70 9.20
N SER A 216 3.18 -6.23 9.97
CA SER A 216 2.30 -5.47 10.85
C SER A 216 2.24 -6.16 12.21
N PHE A 217 2.65 -5.43 13.26
CA PHE A 217 2.62 -5.95 14.62
C PHE A 217 1.18 -6.30 15.04
N ASN A 218 0.22 -5.44 14.72
CA ASN A 218 -1.18 -5.70 15.05
C ASN A 218 -1.78 -6.89 14.30
N THR A 219 -1.42 -7.10 13.02
CA THR A 219 -1.84 -8.28 12.25
C THR A 219 -1.33 -9.57 12.90
N MET A 220 -0.05 -9.62 13.28
CA MET A 220 0.53 -10.84 13.87
C MET A 220 0.06 -11.10 15.31
N VAL A 221 -0.18 -10.05 16.11
CA VAL A 221 -0.52 -10.17 17.53
C VAL A 221 -2.03 -10.30 17.79
N GLY A 222 -2.88 -9.73 16.94
CA GLY A 222 -4.35 -9.80 17.04
C GLY A 222 -4.96 -9.02 18.23
N PRO A 223 -6.30 -8.98 18.36
CA PRO A 223 -6.99 -8.21 19.40
C PRO A 223 -6.46 -8.45 20.81
N ARG A 224 -6.41 -7.41 21.65
CA ARG A 224 -5.93 -7.49 23.05
C ARG A 224 -7.11 -7.53 24.01
N THR A 225 -7.73 -8.70 24.17
CA THR A 225 -8.91 -8.89 25.02
C THR A 225 -8.72 -10.04 26.03
N LYS A 226 -9.62 -10.14 27.01
CA LYS A 226 -9.62 -11.25 27.98
C LYS A 226 -9.87 -12.60 27.29
N GLU A 227 -10.72 -12.61 26.26
CA GLU A 227 -11.06 -13.79 25.47
C GLU A 227 -9.85 -14.31 24.68
N THR A 228 -9.01 -13.39 24.19
CA THR A 228 -7.72 -13.73 23.57
C THR A 228 -6.62 -14.04 24.60
N GLY A 229 -6.93 -14.07 25.89
CA GLY A 229 -6.02 -14.48 26.96
C GLY A 229 -5.16 -13.37 27.58
N TYR A 230 -5.32 -12.12 27.16
CA TYR A 230 -4.59 -11.00 27.76
C TYR A 230 -5.16 -10.62 29.13
N GLN A 231 -4.25 -10.18 30.01
CA GLN A 231 -4.52 -9.85 31.40
C GLN A 231 -4.48 -8.33 31.63
N GLU A 232 -5.12 -7.91 32.72
CA GLU A 232 -5.05 -6.52 33.20
C GLU A 232 -3.64 -6.22 33.70
N ALA A 233 -3.09 -5.10 33.24
CA ALA A 233 -1.79 -4.57 33.65
C ALA A 233 -1.78 -3.06 33.43
N LEU A 234 -0.79 -2.37 34.01
CA LEU A 234 -0.63 -0.94 33.74
C LEU A 234 -0.23 -0.71 32.28
N GLU A 235 -1.00 0.13 31.60
CA GLU A 235 -0.75 0.64 30.27
C GLU A 235 -0.68 2.17 30.30
N ILE A 236 -0.21 2.77 29.20
CA ILE A 236 -0.11 4.24 29.09
C ILE A 236 -1.18 4.71 28.12
N VAL A 237 -2.15 5.48 28.63
CA VAL A 237 -3.20 6.12 27.83
C VAL A 237 -3.10 7.62 28.05
N ASN A 238 -2.99 8.39 26.96
CA ASN A 238 -2.83 9.85 27.00
C ASN A 238 -1.70 10.34 27.94
N GLY A 239 -0.64 9.54 28.10
CA GLY A 239 0.51 9.87 28.94
C GLY A 239 0.32 9.59 30.44
N GLU A 240 -0.74 8.89 30.83
CA GLU A 240 -0.99 8.45 32.21
C GLU A 240 -1.01 6.92 32.32
N PHE A 241 -0.56 6.40 33.47
CA PHE A 241 -0.66 4.97 33.76
C PHE A 241 -2.09 4.65 34.20
N VAL A 242 -2.76 3.82 33.42
CA VAL A 242 -4.10 3.32 33.71
C VAL A 242 -4.08 1.80 33.72
N LEU A 243 -4.98 1.20 34.49
CA LEU A 243 -5.17 -0.24 34.43
C LEU A 243 -6.01 -0.58 33.19
N GLY A 244 -5.46 -1.41 32.30
CA GLY A 244 -6.11 -1.84 31.08
C GLY A 244 -5.70 -3.26 30.68
N ILE A 245 -6.36 -3.81 29.66
CA ILE A 245 -6.06 -5.16 29.16
C ILE A 245 -4.92 -5.06 28.15
N GLY A 246 -3.84 -5.84 28.35
CA GLY A 246 -2.71 -5.82 27.43
C GLY A 246 -1.62 -4.81 27.80
N GLY A 247 -1.55 -4.34 29.05
CA GLY A 247 -0.37 -3.62 29.53
C GLY A 247 0.90 -4.47 29.31
N GLY A 248 1.95 -3.86 28.74
CA GLY A 248 3.23 -4.50 28.40
C GLY A 248 3.47 -4.73 26.90
N ILE A 249 2.45 -4.71 26.06
CA ILE A 249 2.54 -5.05 24.63
C ILE A 249 3.42 -4.06 23.84
N CYS A 250 3.38 -2.77 24.18
CA CYS A 250 4.28 -1.76 23.60
C CYS A 250 5.77 -2.06 23.87
N GLN A 251 6.11 -2.80 24.93
CA GLN A 251 7.49 -3.21 25.16
C GLN A 251 7.93 -4.27 24.16
N THR A 252 7.07 -5.23 23.83
CA THR A 252 7.34 -6.22 22.77
C THR A 252 7.53 -5.51 21.42
N SER A 253 6.62 -4.60 21.05
CA SER A 253 6.73 -3.81 19.82
C SER A 253 8.00 -2.95 19.79
N SER A 254 8.34 -2.29 20.89
CA SER A 254 9.58 -1.48 20.99
C SER A 254 10.84 -2.34 20.92
N THR A 255 10.83 -3.55 21.49
CA THR A 255 11.95 -4.49 21.38
C THR A 255 12.13 -4.92 19.93
N LEU A 256 11.02 -5.20 19.22
CA LEU A 256 11.05 -5.57 17.80
C LEU A 256 11.58 -4.42 16.96
N PHE A 257 11.07 -3.21 17.17
CA PHE A 257 11.53 -2.00 16.50
C PHE A 257 13.06 -1.84 16.62
N ASN A 258 13.63 -1.97 17.82
CA ASN A 258 15.07 -1.81 18.00
C ASN A 258 15.91 -2.95 17.40
N ALA A 259 15.36 -4.15 17.27
CA ALA A 259 16.03 -5.24 16.55
C ALA A 259 16.00 -4.97 15.04
N VAL A 260 14.85 -4.58 14.50
CA VAL A 260 14.65 -4.33 13.06
C VAL A 260 15.34 -3.05 12.57
N ASP A 261 15.45 -2.01 13.40
CA ASP A 261 16.12 -0.74 13.06
C ASP A 261 17.64 -0.89 12.79
N GLN A 262 18.22 -2.03 13.15
CA GLN A 262 19.60 -2.36 12.76
C GLN A 262 19.71 -2.83 11.30
N LEU A 263 18.57 -3.04 10.64
CA LEU A 263 18.46 -3.44 9.24
C LEU A 263 17.96 -2.28 8.39
N SER A 264 18.21 -2.36 7.08
CA SER A 264 17.69 -1.39 6.10
C SER A 264 16.25 -1.73 5.70
N VAL A 265 15.30 -1.54 6.62
CA VAL A 265 13.86 -1.62 6.32
C VAL A 265 13.27 -0.23 6.08
N GLU A 266 12.11 -0.18 5.42
CA GLU A 266 11.33 1.05 5.29
C GLU A 266 10.18 1.05 6.30
N TYR A 267 10.08 2.10 7.13
CA TYR A 267 8.97 2.23 8.07
C TYR A 267 7.71 2.70 7.35
N VAL A 268 6.65 1.91 7.46
CA VAL A 268 5.32 2.23 6.92
C VAL A 268 4.47 2.94 7.96
N GLU A 269 4.60 2.53 9.23
CA GLU A 269 3.93 3.16 10.36
C GLU A 269 4.77 2.99 11.62
N TRP A 270 5.04 4.08 12.31
CA TRP A 270 5.80 4.09 13.54
C TRP A 270 5.44 5.31 14.38
N HIS A 271 5.12 5.06 15.65
CA HIS A 271 4.69 6.09 16.59
C HIS A 271 5.45 5.97 17.90
N HIS A 272 5.60 7.09 18.57
CA HIS A 272 6.23 7.20 19.88
C HIS A 272 5.22 7.60 20.96
N HIS A 273 5.48 7.17 22.19
CA HIS A 273 4.81 7.70 23.36
C HIS A 273 5.20 9.16 23.54
N SER A 274 4.26 9.96 24.06
CA SER A 274 4.50 11.36 24.42
C SER A 274 5.44 11.54 25.63
N ARG A 275 5.82 10.43 26.29
CA ARG A 275 6.61 10.40 27.53
C ARG A 275 7.62 9.26 27.50
N ASP A 276 8.64 9.37 28.36
CA ASP A 276 9.59 8.29 28.60
C ASP A 276 8.91 7.11 29.31
N ILE A 277 9.17 5.91 28.80
CA ILE A 277 8.56 4.64 29.23
C ILE A 277 9.55 3.73 29.97
N GLY A 278 10.84 4.09 30.01
CA GLY A 278 11.85 3.50 30.89
C GLY A 278 12.36 2.10 30.54
N TYR A 279 11.82 1.43 29.52
CA TYR A 279 12.31 0.13 29.05
C TYR A 279 13.12 0.18 27.74
N VAL A 280 13.17 1.35 27.09
CA VAL A 280 14.02 1.68 25.93
C VAL A 280 14.48 3.13 26.04
N PRO A 281 15.58 3.54 25.38
CA PRO A 281 15.98 4.93 25.30
C PRO A 281 14.90 5.83 24.68
N LYS A 282 14.96 7.14 24.96
CA LYS A 282 14.03 8.11 24.38
C LYS A 282 14.07 8.09 22.85
N GLY A 283 12.90 8.02 22.20
CA GLY A 283 12.78 7.96 20.75
C GLY A 283 13.11 6.58 20.17
N ARG A 284 13.19 5.54 21.01
CA ARG A 284 13.44 4.15 20.60
C ARG A 284 12.26 3.24 20.90
N ASP A 285 11.09 3.82 21.06
CA ASP A 285 9.86 3.11 21.35
C ASP A 285 8.97 3.01 20.10
N ALA A 286 8.10 2.00 20.10
CA ALA A 286 7.10 1.79 19.05
C ALA A 286 5.74 1.54 19.72
N THR A 287 4.92 2.59 19.80
CA THR A 287 3.58 2.54 20.38
C THR A 287 2.63 1.80 19.45
N VAL A 288 1.85 0.89 20.03
CA VAL A 288 0.81 0.14 19.33
C VAL A 288 -0.49 0.16 20.11
N SER A 289 -1.61 0.20 19.39
CA SER A 289 -2.96 0.10 19.92
C SER A 289 -3.81 -0.58 18.86
N TYR A 290 -4.40 -1.73 19.18
CA TYR A 290 -5.14 -2.51 18.20
C TYR A 290 -6.31 -1.70 17.61
N GLY A 291 -6.41 -1.69 16.28
CA GLY A 291 -7.41 -0.92 15.54
C GLY A 291 -7.06 0.55 15.31
N THR A 292 -5.97 1.08 15.88
CA THR A 292 -5.60 2.51 15.70
C THR A 292 -4.14 2.75 15.39
N LEU A 293 -3.19 2.33 16.23
CA LEU A 293 -1.75 2.57 16.07
C LEU A 293 -1.04 1.24 15.85
N ASP A 294 -0.16 1.18 14.86
CA ASP A 294 0.59 -0.02 14.54
C ASP A 294 2.09 0.27 14.38
N PHE A 295 2.89 -0.79 14.53
CA PHE A 295 4.27 -0.78 14.09
C PHE A 295 4.37 -1.63 12.84
N ARG A 296 4.65 -0.95 11.71
CA ARG A 296 4.66 -1.54 10.39
C ARG A 296 5.92 -1.17 9.64
N PHE A 297 6.49 -2.14 8.96
CA PHE A 297 7.64 -1.92 8.09
C PHE A 297 7.53 -2.79 6.85
N HIS A 298 8.20 -2.35 5.80
CA HIS A 298 8.38 -3.04 4.53
C HIS A 298 9.82 -3.55 4.47
N ASN A 299 9.99 -4.85 4.22
CA ASN A 299 11.31 -5.44 4.14
C ASN A 299 11.99 -5.05 2.82
N THR A 300 12.83 -4.02 2.88
CA THR A 300 13.64 -3.53 1.75
C THR A 300 15.11 -3.96 1.84
N THR A 301 15.42 -4.93 2.70
CA THR A 301 16.81 -5.38 2.94
C THR A 301 17.41 -6.15 1.77
N GLY A 302 16.59 -6.64 0.85
CA GLY A 302 17.03 -7.46 -0.29
C GLY A 302 17.04 -8.97 0.01
N PHE A 303 16.73 -9.41 1.23
CA PHE A 303 16.70 -10.82 1.61
C PHE A 303 15.59 -11.12 2.63
N PRO A 304 15.12 -12.38 2.69
CA PRO A 304 14.18 -12.81 3.72
C PRO A 304 14.84 -12.97 5.09
N PHE A 305 14.10 -12.72 6.15
CA PHE A 305 14.55 -12.98 7.52
C PHE A 305 13.44 -13.53 8.40
N MET A 306 13.82 -14.22 9.48
CA MET A 306 12.92 -14.70 10.51
C MET A 306 13.07 -13.87 11.78
N ILE A 307 11.93 -13.48 12.36
CA ILE A 307 11.88 -12.85 13.68
C ILE A 307 11.83 -13.96 14.73
N ILE A 308 12.85 -14.06 15.57
CA ILE A 308 12.87 -14.98 16.72
C ILE A 308 12.72 -14.17 17.99
N SER A 309 11.59 -14.33 18.67
CA SER A 309 11.33 -13.69 19.97
C SER A 309 11.40 -14.72 21.08
N THR A 310 12.16 -14.42 22.12
CA THR A 310 12.34 -15.27 23.31
C THR A 310 12.12 -14.46 24.58
N THR A 311 11.55 -15.10 25.60
CA THR A 311 11.38 -14.49 26.92
C THR A 311 12.06 -15.31 28.00
N THR A 312 12.55 -14.62 29.02
CA THR A 312 13.06 -15.23 30.25
C THR A 312 12.10 -14.90 31.42
N GLU A 313 12.58 -15.04 32.66
CA GLU A 313 11.85 -14.58 33.83
C GLU A 313 11.58 -13.07 33.78
N ASN A 314 12.54 -12.27 33.30
CA ASN A 314 12.51 -10.81 33.43
C ASN A 314 12.99 -10.05 32.17
N SER A 315 13.13 -10.73 31.03
CA SER A 315 13.55 -10.10 29.77
C SER A 315 12.82 -10.65 28.57
N ILE A 316 12.76 -9.84 27.51
CA ILE A 316 12.41 -10.25 26.16
C ILE A 316 13.58 -9.90 25.24
N THR A 317 13.98 -10.86 24.41
CA THR A 317 15.00 -10.70 23.37
C THR A 317 14.39 -11.03 22.03
N ILE A 318 14.58 -10.12 21.07
CA ILE A 318 14.22 -10.36 19.68
C ILE A 318 15.50 -10.40 18.86
N GLU A 319 15.66 -11.49 18.14
CA GLU A 319 16.72 -11.71 17.16
C GLU A 319 16.10 -11.68 15.77
N ILE A 320 16.78 -11.02 14.85
CA ILE A 320 16.50 -11.17 13.42
C ILE A 320 17.53 -12.14 12.87
N ARG A 321 17.04 -13.20 12.24
CA ARG A 321 17.86 -14.27 11.69
C ARG A 321 17.64 -14.45 10.19
N THR A 322 18.66 -14.93 9.49
CA THR A 322 18.56 -15.28 8.07
C THR A 322 19.50 -16.45 7.75
N SER A 323 19.46 -16.94 6.52
CA SER A 323 20.39 -17.97 6.05
C SER A 323 21.80 -17.43 5.89
N GLU A 324 22.80 -18.28 6.15
CA GLU A 324 24.21 -18.00 5.88
C GLU A 324 24.42 -17.48 4.45
N HIS A 325 23.66 -17.98 3.47
CA HIS A 325 23.76 -17.57 2.07
C HIS A 325 23.55 -16.06 1.85
N TYR A 326 22.73 -15.39 2.67
CA TYR A 326 22.45 -13.95 2.52
C TYR A 326 23.49 -13.05 3.20
N THR A 327 24.44 -13.61 3.95
CA THR A 327 25.41 -12.83 4.75
C THR A 327 26.72 -12.48 4.04
N TYR A 328 26.93 -13.02 2.83
CA TYR A 328 28.19 -12.89 2.07
C TYR A 328 28.13 -11.91 0.89
N HIS A 329 27.11 -11.05 0.83
CA HIS A 329 26.87 -10.10 -0.27
C HIS A 329 26.85 -8.65 0.21
#